data_AF-A0A973GIW6-F1
#
_entry.id   AF-A0A973GIW6-F1
#
_cell.length_a   1.000
_cell.length_b   1.000
_cell.length_c   1.000
_cell.angle_alpha   90.00
_cell.angle_beta   90.00
_cell.angle_gamma   90.00
#
_symmetry.space_group_name_H-M   'P 1'
#
loop_
_entity.id
_entity.type
_entity.pdbx_description
1 polymer ?
#
loop_
_entity_poly.entity_id
_entity_poly.type
_entity_poly.pdbx_seq_one_letter_code
_entity_poly.pdbx_strand_id
1 'polypeptide(L)'
;MEIFRQFAESGSQNGGLVEMLGIDWQMLLFQIVAFLVMLGLLAKFVYPWLIKSVDDRQKRIEDGLKSSEKAQAEAANAEKRIAKLLASANKEAGEIIAAAKAEASETLLATEEKSRQLADKITKTAREQIDNDILIAKNALHNEMVDLVITATEKVTSRIVTDKVNNDLVEKAVKEAKRN
;
A
#
# COMPACT_ATOMS: atom_id res chain seq x y z
N MET A 1 -33.54 83.73 -47.71
CA MET A 1 -34.64 83.51 -46.73
C MET A 1 -35.99 83.36 -47.45
N GLU A 2 -36.07 82.57 -48.54
CA GLU A 2 -37.33 82.38 -49.31
C GLU A 2 -37.72 80.90 -49.48
N ILE A 3 -36.83 79.97 -49.17
CA ILE A 3 -37.06 78.52 -49.27
C ILE A 3 -37.98 77.99 -48.16
N PHE A 4 -38.11 78.75 -47.06
CA PHE A 4 -39.00 78.41 -45.94
C PHE A 4 -40.46 78.83 -46.16
N ARG A 5 -40.74 79.71 -47.14
CA ARG A 5 -42.11 80.15 -47.43
C ARG A 5 -42.84 79.21 -48.40
N GLN A 6 -42.08 78.45 -49.19
CA GLN A 6 -42.61 77.54 -50.21
C GLN A 6 -43.06 76.17 -49.68
N PHE A 7 -42.77 75.83 -48.41
CA PHE A 7 -43.31 74.64 -47.75
C PHE A 7 -44.58 74.95 -46.93
N ALA A 8 -44.97 76.22 -46.81
CA ALA A 8 -46.15 76.67 -46.07
C ALA A 8 -47.39 76.91 -46.95
N GLU A 9 -47.29 76.70 -48.27
CA GLU A 9 -48.29 77.17 -49.25
C GLU A 9 -48.83 76.05 -50.17
N SER A 10 -48.85 74.79 -49.68
CA SER A 10 -49.58 73.68 -50.31
C SER A 10 -50.54 72.98 -49.33
N GLY A 11 -51.23 73.79 -48.52
CA GLY A 11 -52.38 73.38 -47.72
C GLY A 11 -53.69 73.62 -48.46
N SER A 12 -54.23 72.54 -49.00
CA SER A 12 -55.59 72.34 -49.55
C SER A 12 -56.65 73.37 -49.13
N GLN A 13 -57.14 74.15 -50.10
CA GLN A 13 -58.43 74.84 -49.99
C GLN A 13 -59.54 73.83 -49.73
N ASN A 14 -60.19 73.89 -48.56
CA ASN A 14 -61.63 73.70 -48.34
C ASN A 14 -61.95 73.84 -46.84
N GLY A 15 -62.48 75.01 -46.46
CA GLY A 15 -62.73 75.40 -45.07
C GLY A 15 -63.95 74.75 -44.43
N GLY A 16 -63.84 74.52 -43.12
CA GLY A 16 -64.92 74.18 -42.19
C GLY A 16 -64.47 74.43 -40.75
N LEU A 17 -65.44 74.60 -39.83
CA LEU A 17 -65.33 74.99 -38.39
C LEU A 17 -64.24 74.29 -37.54
N VAL A 18 -63.57 73.28 -38.08
CA VAL A 18 -62.53 72.45 -37.49
C VAL A 18 -61.16 73.15 -37.47
N GLU A 19 -60.88 74.02 -38.44
CA GLU A 19 -59.59 74.72 -38.60
C GLU A 19 -59.43 75.88 -37.60
N MET A 20 -60.53 76.49 -37.16
CA MET A 20 -60.54 77.56 -36.16
C MET A 20 -60.31 77.05 -34.73
N LEU A 21 -60.45 75.74 -34.51
CA LEU A 21 -60.09 75.05 -33.26
C LEU A 21 -58.66 74.47 -33.28
N GLY A 22 -57.91 74.64 -34.38
CA GLY A 22 -56.53 74.13 -34.51
C GLY A 22 -56.42 72.60 -34.48
N ILE A 23 -57.51 71.88 -34.75
CA ILE A 23 -57.55 70.42 -34.72
C ILE A 23 -57.63 69.90 -36.15
N ASP A 24 -56.48 69.60 -36.75
CA ASP A 24 -56.42 68.89 -38.03
C ASP A 24 -56.84 67.42 -37.85
N TRP A 25 -58.10 67.09 -38.16
CA TRP A 25 -58.66 65.74 -38.02
C TRP A 25 -57.86 64.68 -38.78
N GLN A 26 -57.27 65.05 -39.93
CA GLN A 26 -56.37 64.16 -40.69
C GLN A 26 -55.09 63.86 -39.91
N MET A 27 -54.47 64.87 -39.30
CA MET A 27 -53.24 64.72 -38.52
C MET A 27 -53.46 63.85 -37.27
N LEU A 28 -54.62 64.02 -36.61
CA LEU A 28 -55.01 63.20 -35.46
C LEU A 28 -55.16 61.72 -35.86
N LEU A 29 -55.78 61.43 -37.00
CA LEU A 29 -55.95 60.05 -37.49
C LEU A 29 -54.59 59.40 -37.83
N PHE A 30 -53.69 60.11 -38.50
CA PHE A 30 -52.33 59.63 -38.75
C PHE A 30 -51.54 59.41 -37.44
N GLN A 31 -51.69 60.30 -36.47
CA GLN A 31 -51.06 60.17 -35.15
C GLN A 31 -51.56 58.94 -34.39
N ILE A 32 -52.87 58.65 -34.43
CA ILE A 32 -53.44 57.44 -33.82
C ILE A 32 -52.92 56.19 -34.52
N VAL A 33 -52.91 56.17 -35.86
CA VAL A 33 -52.40 55.01 -36.62
C VAL A 33 -50.92 54.79 -36.32
N ALA A 34 -50.10 55.84 -36.31
CA ALA A 34 -48.68 55.74 -35.94
C ALA A 34 -48.49 55.24 -34.51
N PHE A 35 -49.29 55.73 -33.55
CA PHE A 35 -49.28 55.27 -32.17
C PHE A 35 -49.65 53.79 -32.06
N LEU A 36 -50.68 53.33 -32.77
CA LEU A 36 -51.10 51.93 -32.78
C LEU A 36 -50.05 51.02 -33.42
N VAL A 37 -49.41 51.44 -34.52
CA VAL A 37 -48.31 50.69 -35.14
C VAL A 37 -47.12 50.59 -34.18
N MET A 38 -46.75 51.68 -33.50
CA MET A 38 -45.69 51.69 -32.48
C MET A 38 -46.05 50.77 -31.30
N LEU A 39 -47.30 50.84 -30.80
CA LEU A 39 -47.80 49.99 -29.71
C LEU A 39 -47.76 48.51 -30.11
N GLY A 40 -48.16 48.18 -31.33
CA GLY A 40 -48.10 46.82 -31.87
C GLY A 40 -46.65 46.30 -31.97
N LEU A 41 -45.71 47.14 -32.41
CA LEU A 41 -44.28 46.84 -32.41
C LEU A 41 -43.76 46.60 -30.99
N LEU A 42 -44.11 47.45 -30.03
CA LEU A 42 -43.72 47.28 -28.62
C LEU A 42 -44.28 45.99 -28.00
N ALA A 43 -45.56 45.72 -28.23
CA ALA A 43 -46.24 44.53 -27.71
C ALA A 43 -45.64 43.25 -28.32
N LYS A 44 -45.27 43.26 -29.60
CA LYS A 44 -44.73 42.08 -30.28
C LYS A 44 -43.23 41.88 -30.07
N PHE A 45 -42.42 42.95 -29.95
CA PHE A 45 -40.95 42.84 -29.87
C PHE A 45 -40.38 43.11 -28.48
N VAL A 46 -40.86 44.13 -27.77
CA VAL A 46 -40.27 44.55 -26.49
C VAL A 46 -40.75 43.65 -25.34
N TYR A 47 -42.05 43.31 -25.31
CA TYR A 47 -42.63 42.44 -24.29
C TYR A 47 -41.94 41.06 -24.19
N PRO A 48 -41.74 40.29 -25.28
CA PRO A 48 -41.05 39.00 -25.18
C PRO A 48 -39.58 39.14 -24.77
N TRP A 49 -38.89 40.21 -25.21
CA TRP A 49 -37.50 40.44 -24.81
C TRP A 49 -37.38 40.75 -23.31
N LEU A 50 -38.31 41.53 -22.77
CA LEU A 50 -38.33 41.89 -21.36
C LEU A 50 -38.61 40.67 -20.46
N ILE A 51 -39.64 39.87 -20.78
CA ILE A 51 -39.97 38.66 -20.02
C ILE A 51 -38.82 37.67 -20.06
N LYS A 52 -38.21 37.47 -21.23
CA LYS A 52 -37.09 36.56 -21.39
C LYS A 52 -35.91 36.94 -20.49
N SER A 53 -35.62 38.24 -20.34
CA SER A 53 -34.53 38.68 -19.45
C SER A 53 -34.82 38.42 -17.97
N VAL A 54 -36.09 38.54 -17.55
CA VAL A 54 -36.50 38.24 -16.17
C VAL A 54 -36.47 36.73 -15.92
N ASP A 55 -36.99 35.93 -16.84
CA ASP A 55 -36.98 34.46 -16.76
C ASP A 55 -35.55 33.90 -16.75
N ASP A 56 -34.67 34.40 -17.62
CA ASP A 56 -33.24 34.03 -17.63
C ASP A 56 -32.56 34.34 -16.29
N ARG A 57 -32.90 35.47 -15.65
CA ARG A 57 -32.36 35.80 -14.32
C ARG A 57 -32.89 34.85 -13.24
N GLN A 58 -34.19 34.59 -13.24
CA GLN A 58 -34.82 33.70 -12.28
C GLN A 58 -34.25 32.28 -12.40
N LYS A 59 -34.16 31.77 -13.63
CA LYS A 59 -33.59 30.46 -13.93
C LYS A 59 -32.13 30.35 -13.51
N ARG A 60 -31.30 31.37 -13.76
CA ARG A 60 -29.90 31.40 -13.30
C ARG A 60 -29.77 31.35 -11.78
N ILE A 61 -30.67 32.00 -11.05
CA ILE A 61 -30.67 31.98 -9.58
C ILE A 61 -31.11 30.61 -9.08
N GLU A 62 -32.17 30.04 -9.65
CA GLU A 62 -32.66 28.71 -9.29
C GLU A 62 -31.61 27.62 -9.57
N ASP A 63 -31.02 27.63 -10.77
CA ASP A 63 -29.95 26.71 -11.14
C ASP A 63 -28.72 26.89 -10.25
N GLY A 64 -28.38 28.14 -9.90
CA GLY A 64 -27.27 28.46 -9.00
C GLY A 64 -27.50 27.95 -7.58
N LEU A 65 -28.72 28.12 -7.04
CA LEU A 65 -29.09 27.65 -5.71
C LEU A 65 -29.11 26.12 -5.68
N LYS A 66 -29.75 25.49 -6.67
CA LYS A 66 -29.82 24.02 -6.78
C LYS A 66 -28.45 23.39 -6.94
N SER A 67 -27.57 24.00 -7.74
CA SER A 67 -26.17 23.56 -7.87
C SER A 67 -25.42 23.69 -6.55
N SER A 68 -25.62 24.78 -5.81
CA SER A 68 -24.98 25.00 -4.51
C SER A 68 -25.47 24.00 -3.46
N GLU A 69 -26.77 23.73 -3.40
CA GLU A 69 -27.36 22.71 -2.51
C GLU A 69 -26.84 21.31 -2.87
N LYS A 70 -26.77 20.99 -4.16
CA LYS A 70 -26.23 19.71 -4.64
C LYS A 70 -24.75 19.58 -4.28
N ALA A 71 -23.95 20.62 -4.48
CA ALA A 71 -22.54 20.62 -4.10
C ALA A 71 -22.34 20.44 -2.59
N GLN A 72 -23.16 21.09 -1.76
CA GLN A 72 -23.14 20.89 -0.29
C GLN A 72 -23.54 19.46 0.09
N ALA A 73 -24.59 18.91 -0.52
CA ALA A 73 -25.03 17.54 -0.27
C ALA A 73 -23.98 16.51 -0.72
N GLU A 74 -23.34 16.73 -1.87
CA GLU A 74 -22.24 15.89 -2.36
C GLU A 74 -21.02 15.97 -1.45
N ALA A 75 -20.65 17.17 -0.97
CA ALA A 75 -19.58 17.35 0.00
C ALA A 75 -19.87 16.61 1.32
N ALA A 76 -21.06 16.77 1.88
CA ALA A 76 -21.46 16.06 3.11
C ALA A 76 -21.48 14.53 2.91
N ASN A 77 -21.91 14.05 1.74
CA ASN A 77 -21.85 12.63 1.41
C ASN A 77 -20.41 12.13 1.22
N ALA A 78 -19.54 12.93 0.61
CA ALA A 78 -18.12 12.62 0.46
C ALA A 78 -17.43 12.51 1.82
N GLU A 79 -17.68 13.46 2.73
CA GLU A 79 -17.18 13.41 4.11
C GLU A 79 -17.62 12.15 4.84
N LYS A 80 -18.92 11.79 4.76
CA LYS A 80 -19.43 10.53 5.34
C LYS A 80 -18.74 9.30 4.75
N ARG A 81 -18.50 9.28 3.44
CA ARG A 81 -17.79 8.18 2.76
C ARG A 81 -16.33 8.10 3.22
N ILE A 82 -15.65 9.24 3.34
CA ILE A 82 -14.27 9.31 3.82
C ILE A 82 -14.19 8.82 5.28
N ALA A 83 -15.08 9.30 6.15
CA ALA A 83 -15.14 8.85 7.54
C ALA A 83 -15.37 7.34 7.65
N LYS A 84 -16.28 6.79 6.84
CA LYS A 84 -16.52 5.33 6.77
C LYS A 84 -15.29 4.57 6.26
N LEU A 85 -14.62 5.10 5.23
CA LEU A 85 -13.41 4.49 4.67
C LEU A 85 -12.28 4.49 5.69
N LEU A 86 -12.06 5.60 6.40
CA LEU A 86 -11.08 5.69 7.47
C LEU A 86 -11.39 4.73 8.62
N ALA A 87 -12.65 4.63 9.03
CA ALA A 87 -13.03 3.66 10.07
C ALA A 87 -12.76 2.21 9.63
N SER A 88 -13.09 1.87 8.37
CA SER A 88 -12.82 0.55 7.81
C SER A 88 -11.32 0.28 7.71
N ALA A 89 -10.53 1.25 7.23
CA ALA A 89 -9.09 1.12 7.08
C ALA A 89 -8.39 0.96 8.45
N ASN A 90 -8.84 1.70 9.48
CA ASN A 90 -8.32 1.53 10.83
C ASN A 90 -8.67 0.16 11.42
N LYS A 91 -9.88 -0.33 11.15
CA LYS A 91 -10.29 -1.68 11.56
C LYS A 91 -9.43 -2.75 10.90
N GLU A 92 -9.27 -2.68 9.59
CA GLU A 92 -8.45 -3.61 8.80
C GLU A 92 -6.98 -3.55 9.23
N ALA A 93 -6.42 -2.36 9.44
CA ALA A 93 -5.07 -2.21 9.98
C ALA A 93 -4.93 -2.85 11.38
N GLY A 94 -5.93 -2.68 12.24
CA GLY A 94 -5.98 -3.33 13.55
C GLY A 94 -6.01 -4.85 13.45
N GLU A 95 -6.82 -5.39 12.53
CA GLU A 95 -6.90 -6.84 12.25
C GLU A 95 -5.58 -7.39 11.70
N ILE A 96 -4.94 -6.69 10.77
CA ILE A 96 -3.62 -7.07 10.23
C ILE A 96 -2.56 -7.10 11.33
N ILE A 97 -2.51 -6.07 12.19
CA ILE A 97 -1.55 -6.03 13.30
C ILE A 97 -1.83 -7.16 14.30
N ALA A 98 -3.09 -7.45 14.60
CA ALA A 98 -3.47 -8.54 15.48
C ALA A 98 -3.06 -9.91 14.91
N ALA A 99 -3.35 -10.14 13.62
CA ALA A 99 -2.95 -11.35 12.92
C ALA A 99 -1.43 -11.53 12.88
N ALA A 100 -0.68 -10.48 12.53
CA ALA A 100 0.78 -10.50 12.50
C ALA A 100 1.39 -10.78 13.88
N LYS A 101 0.81 -10.23 14.96
CA LYS A 101 1.25 -10.54 16.34
C LYS A 101 0.97 -11.99 16.73
N ALA A 102 -0.20 -12.52 16.35
CA ALA A 102 -0.55 -13.91 16.60
C ALA A 102 0.40 -14.87 15.87
N GLU A 103 0.62 -14.63 14.57
CA GLU A 103 1.55 -15.41 13.73
C GLU A 103 2.99 -15.33 14.24
N ALA A 104 3.45 -14.14 14.65
CA ALA A 104 4.78 -13.98 15.23
C ALA A 104 4.92 -14.77 16.54
N SER A 105 3.91 -14.75 17.41
CA SER A 105 3.91 -15.53 18.65
C SER A 105 3.92 -17.03 18.38
N GLU A 106 3.11 -17.50 17.42
CA GLU A 106 3.08 -18.91 17.03
C GLU A 106 4.43 -19.35 16.43
N THR A 107 5.01 -18.52 15.55
CA THR A 107 6.32 -18.77 14.95
C THR A 107 7.42 -18.81 16.00
N LEU A 108 7.37 -17.94 17.00
CA LEU A 108 8.33 -17.93 18.10
C LEU A 108 8.26 -19.23 18.90
N LEU A 109 7.05 -19.65 19.31
CA LEU A 109 6.83 -20.90 20.04
C LEU A 109 7.28 -22.12 19.23
N ALA A 110 6.95 -22.17 17.94
CA ALA A 110 7.37 -23.25 17.04
C ALA A 110 8.90 -23.28 16.86
N THR A 111 9.53 -22.10 16.81
CA THR A 111 10.99 -21.98 16.69
C THR A 111 11.70 -22.38 17.97
N GLU A 112 11.18 -21.99 19.14
CA GLU A 112 11.70 -22.41 20.44
C GLU A 112 11.62 -23.93 20.61
N GLU A 113 10.49 -24.55 20.28
CA GLU A 113 10.32 -26.00 20.37
C GLU A 113 11.28 -26.73 19.42
N LYS A 114 11.39 -26.28 18.15
CA LYS A 114 12.39 -26.82 17.21
C LYS A 114 13.81 -26.65 17.73
N SER A 115 14.14 -25.50 18.31
CA SER A 115 15.47 -25.22 18.87
C SER A 115 15.77 -26.15 20.04
N ARG A 116 14.80 -26.41 20.91
CA ARG A 116 14.95 -27.35 22.02
C ARG A 116 15.18 -28.78 21.52
N GLN A 117 14.41 -29.22 20.53
CA GLN A 117 14.58 -30.54 19.92
C GLN A 117 15.96 -30.69 19.23
N LEU A 118 16.43 -29.65 18.55
CA LEU A 118 17.77 -29.65 17.96
C LEU A 118 18.86 -29.68 19.02
N ALA A 119 18.73 -28.91 20.11
CA ALA A 119 19.67 -28.92 21.22
C ALA A 119 19.74 -30.31 21.91
N ASP A 120 18.59 -30.93 22.14
CA ASP A 120 18.50 -32.28 22.69
C ASP A 120 19.15 -33.30 21.74
N LYS A 121 18.90 -33.19 20.44
CA LYS A 121 19.51 -34.06 19.43
C LYS A 121 21.03 -33.89 19.38
N ILE A 122 21.53 -32.65 19.37
CA ILE A 122 22.98 -32.36 19.38
C ILE A 122 23.61 -32.95 20.64
N THR A 123 22.99 -32.76 21.81
CA THR A 123 23.49 -33.29 23.08
C THR A 123 23.53 -34.82 23.08
N LYS A 124 22.49 -35.45 22.54
CA LYS A 124 22.44 -36.91 22.41
C LYS A 124 23.53 -37.43 21.48
N THR A 125 23.68 -36.85 20.29
CA THR A 125 24.72 -37.24 19.34
C THR A 125 26.12 -36.99 19.90
N ALA A 126 26.34 -35.89 20.64
CA ALA A 126 27.61 -35.62 21.29
C ALA A 126 27.95 -36.70 22.35
N ARG A 127 26.96 -37.14 23.15
CA ARG A 127 27.15 -38.24 24.11
C ARG A 127 27.47 -39.56 23.41
N GLU A 128 26.73 -39.89 22.35
CA GLU A 128 26.98 -41.09 21.54
C GLU A 128 28.39 -41.05 20.92
N GLN A 129 28.85 -39.88 20.47
CA GLN A 129 30.21 -39.72 19.94
C GLN A 129 31.27 -39.91 21.03
N ILE A 130 31.07 -39.29 22.21
CA ILE A 130 31.98 -39.45 23.36
C ILE A 130 32.08 -40.92 23.79
N ASP A 131 30.96 -41.64 23.86
CA ASP A 131 30.97 -43.05 24.23
C ASP A 131 31.75 -43.90 23.21
N ASN A 132 31.60 -43.62 21.91
CA ASN A 132 32.38 -44.26 20.86
C ASN A 132 33.88 -43.91 20.96
N ASP A 133 34.22 -42.64 21.18
CA ASP A 133 35.60 -42.19 21.32
C ASP A 133 36.28 -42.84 22.54
N ILE A 134 35.55 -43.01 23.66
CA ILE A 134 36.03 -43.73 24.84
C ILE A 134 36.30 -45.20 24.51
N LEU A 135 35.43 -45.86 23.75
CA LEU A 135 35.66 -47.25 23.32
C LEU A 135 36.90 -47.37 22.44
N ILE A 136 37.08 -46.46 21.48
CA ILE A 136 38.27 -46.40 20.62
C ILE A 136 39.52 -46.17 21.47
N ALA A 137 39.50 -45.22 22.41
CA ALA A 137 40.62 -44.92 23.30
C ALA A 137 40.98 -46.11 24.21
N LYS A 138 39.98 -46.82 24.75
CA LYS A 138 40.20 -48.03 25.55
C LYS A 138 40.85 -49.15 24.74
N ASN A 139 40.41 -49.37 23.51
CA ASN A 139 41.00 -50.36 22.61
C ASN A 139 42.44 -49.99 22.25
N ALA A 140 42.71 -48.71 21.97
CA ALA A 140 44.07 -48.23 21.71
C ALA A 140 44.98 -48.45 22.93
N LEU A 141 44.53 -48.09 24.13
CA LEU A 141 45.27 -48.31 25.37
C LEU A 141 45.54 -49.80 25.65
N HIS A 142 44.56 -50.67 25.38
CA HIS A 142 44.74 -52.11 25.52
C HIS A 142 45.85 -52.63 24.60
N ASN A 143 45.84 -52.22 23.33
CA ASN A 143 46.88 -52.60 22.38
C ASN A 143 48.27 -52.12 22.81
N GLU A 144 48.37 -50.88 23.29
CA GLU A 144 49.63 -50.31 23.80
C GLU A 144 50.14 -51.03 25.06
N MET A 145 49.24 -51.43 25.97
CA MET A 145 49.61 -52.28 27.11
C MET A 145 50.09 -53.66 26.69
N VAL A 146 49.44 -54.30 25.71
CA VAL A 146 49.86 -55.62 25.20
C VAL A 146 51.27 -55.53 24.63
N ASP A 147 51.57 -54.50 23.84
CA ASP A 147 52.91 -54.26 23.28
C ASP A 147 53.97 -54.04 24.37
N LEU A 148 53.64 -53.25 25.41
CA LEU A 148 54.52 -53.03 26.55
C LEU A 148 54.78 -54.33 27.34
N VAL A 149 53.75 -55.16 27.54
CA VAL A 149 53.88 -56.45 28.23
C VAL A 149 54.73 -57.43 27.41
N ILE A 150 54.57 -57.47 26.08
CA ILE A 150 55.42 -58.28 25.19
C ILE A 150 56.87 -57.82 25.32
N THR A 151 57.12 -56.51 25.21
CA THR A 151 58.48 -55.92 25.34
C THR A 151 59.11 -56.21 26.71
N ALA A 152 58.33 -56.09 27.80
CA ALA A 152 58.80 -56.41 29.13
C ALA A 152 59.10 -57.91 29.29
N THR A 153 58.26 -58.78 28.75
CA THR A 153 58.43 -60.24 28.78
C THR A 153 59.63 -60.68 27.95
N GLU A 154 59.87 -60.06 26.80
CA GLU A 154 61.06 -60.26 25.97
C GLU A 154 62.33 -59.86 26.74
N LYS A 155 62.31 -58.72 27.42
CA LYS A 155 63.43 -58.22 28.23
C LYS A 155 63.71 -59.10 29.46
N VAL A 156 62.69 -59.65 30.11
CA VAL A 156 62.86 -60.58 31.25
C VAL A 156 63.32 -61.96 30.77
N THR A 157 62.71 -62.49 29.70
CA THR A 157 63.06 -63.79 29.12
C THR A 157 64.48 -63.78 28.58
N SER A 158 64.89 -62.74 27.84
CA SER A 158 66.27 -62.61 27.36
C SER A 158 67.27 -62.62 28.52
N ARG A 159 66.99 -61.93 29.63
CA ARG A 159 67.85 -61.92 30.81
C ARG A 159 67.95 -63.28 31.49
N ILE A 160 66.82 -63.97 31.71
CA ILE A 160 66.79 -65.32 32.32
C ILE A 160 67.48 -66.35 31.42
N VAL A 161 67.23 -66.28 30.10
CA VAL A 161 67.89 -67.15 29.12
C VAL A 161 69.38 -66.89 29.14
N THR A 162 69.87 -65.65 29.11
CA THR A 162 71.31 -65.37 29.22
C THR A 162 71.90 -65.93 30.52
N ASP A 163 71.28 -65.74 31.67
CA ASP A 163 71.81 -66.20 32.97
C ASP A 163 71.81 -67.74 33.11
N LYS A 164 70.76 -68.43 32.63
CA LYS A 164 70.70 -69.91 32.65
C LYS A 164 71.53 -70.55 31.55
N VAL A 165 71.45 -70.02 30.33
CA VAL A 165 72.14 -70.57 29.16
C VAL A 165 73.65 -70.35 29.26
N ASN A 166 74.14 -69.27 29.88
CA ASN A 166 75.58 -69.14 30.13
C ASN A 166 76.12 -70.27 31.01
N ASN A 167 75.44 -70.62 32.10
CA ASN A 167 75.92 -71.68 32.99
C ASN A 167 75.79 -73.09 32.35
N ASP A 168 74.67 -73.38 31.69
CA ASP A 168 74.46 -74.70 31.07
C ASP A 168 75.33 -74.93 29.82
N LEU A 169 75.60 -73.88 29.03
CA LEU A 169 76.52 -73.96 27.88
C LEU A 169 77.99 -74.01 28.29
N VAL A 170 78.39 -73.28 29.35
CA VAL A 170 79.76 -73.37 29.89
C VAL A 170 79.99 -74.75 30.51
N GLU A 171 79.03 -75.30 31.25
CA GLU A 171 79.17 -76.64 31.82
C GLU A 171 79.22 -77.73 30.74
N LYS A 172 78.39 -77.66 29.70
CA LYS A 172 78.43 -78.60 28.55
C LYS A 172 79.71 -78.45 27.72
N ALA A 173 80.17 -77.23 27.45
CA ALA A 173 81.42 -76.99 26.72
C ALA A 173 82.66 -77.47 27.52
N VAL A 174 82.68 -77.29 28.84
CA VAL A 174 83.75 -77.82 29.70
C VAL A 174 83.68 -79.35 29.79
N LYS A 175 82.49 -79.96 29.75
CA LYS A 175 82.32 -81.43 29.71
C LYS A 175 82.76 -82.05 28.39
N GLU A 176 82.50 -81.41 27.25
CA GLU A 176 82.97 -81.88 25.94
C GLU A 176 84.46 -81.63 25.73
N ALA A 177 85.01 -80.50 26.20
CA ALA A 177 86.46 -80.23 26.14
C ALA A 177 87.29 -81.14 27.06
N LYS A 178 86.68 -81.75 28.09
CA LYS A 178 87.32 -82.80 28.92
C LYS A 178 87.22 -84.21 28.33
N ARG A 179 86.53 -84.39 27.19
CA ARG A 179 86.31 -85.70 26.54
C ARG A 179 87.15 -85.92 25.28
N ASN A 180 88.02 -84.96 24.95
CA ASN A 180 89.16 -85.08 24.03
C ASN A 180 90.45 -84.70 24.78
#